data_AF-F1A4X8-F1
#
_entry.id   AF-F1A4X8-F1
#
_cell.length_a   1.000
_cell.length_b   1.000
_cell.length_c   1.000
_cell.angle_alpha   90.00
_cell.angle_beta   90.00
_cell.angle_gamma   90.00
#
_symmetry.space_group_name_H-M   'P 1'
#
loop_
_entity.id
_entity.type
_entity.pdbx_description
1 polymer ?
#
loop_
_entity_poly.entity_id
_entity_poly.type
_entity_poly.pdbx_seq_one_letter_code
_entity_poly.pdbx_strand_id
1 'polypeptide(L)'
;MGCSISSVSPAFFETTECPSAVINNEKEGDVYLMVYADTNLPGDTKLQQNYSIVIDVAGESINDHDTSGGAFIPKGVEIYLSLSDGVVNVQTQRNDHLKPMFQSYKLLGKIENVYHQGNPKEWSDGLKQAAEKFFNEFKSQNGNQWNHQCNSHKFSKYLIEKLSNNNPHQLQFPKEIYIAGENDKEFPIYFKI
;
A
#
# COMPACT_ATOMS: atom_id res chain seq x y z
N MET A 1 16.76 15.62 56.67
CA MET A 1 17.82 15.14 55.76
C MET A 1 17.78 13.63 55.79
N GLY A 2 17.61 12.87 54.72
CA GLY A 2 17.49 13.18 53.30
C GLY A 2 16.66 12.09 52.59
N CYS A 3 16.15 12.46 51.42
CA CYS A 3 15.47 11.57 50.48
C CYS A 3 16.39 10.45 49.99
N SER A 4 15.85 9.26 49.79
CA SER A 4 16.29 8.38 48.71
C SER A 4 15.06 7.68 48.15
N ILE A 5 14.65 8.12 46.96
CA ILE A 5 13.67 7.44 46.12
C ILE A 5 14.49 6.56 45.20
N SER A 6 14.48 5.25 45.43
CA SER A 6 15.05 4.28 44.50
C SER A 6 14.09 4.09 43.33
N SER A 7 14.54 4.51 42.15
CA SER A 7 13.82 4.55 40.90
C SER A 7 14.03 3.28 40.05
N VAL A 8 12.95 2.84 39.38
CA VAL A 8 12.86 2.02 38.13
C VAL A 8 13.36 0.55 38.27
N SER A 9 12.66 -0.50 37.83
CA SER A 9 11.91 -0.64 36.56
C SER A 9 10.76 -1.66 36.65
N PRO A 10 9.59 -1.41 36.01
CA PRO A 10 8.64 -2.46 35.72
C PRO A 10 9.23 -3.39 34.66
N ALA A 11 9.39 -4.66 35.02
CA ALA A 11 9.86 -5.70 34.14
C ALA A 11 8.96 -5.81 32.90
N PHE A 12 9.60 -5.64 31.74
CA PHE A 12 9.36 -6.32 30.48
C PHE A 12 7.91 -6.47 30.02
N PHE A 13 7.55 -5.64 29.04
CA PHE A 13 6.73 -6.10 27.93
C PHE A 13 7.29 -7.46 27.49
N GLU A 14 6.56 -8.54 27.70
CA GLU A 14 6.85 -9.79 26.98
C GLU A 14 6.77 -9.45 25.50
N THR A 15 7.95 -9.39 24.88
CA THR A 15 8.10 -9.26 23.44
C THR A 15 7.38 -10.45 22.85
N THR A 16 6.21 -10.22 22.25
CA THR A 16 5.66 -11.13 21.26
C THR A 16 6.79 -11.42 20.28
N GLU A 17 7.32 -12.65 20.28
CA GLU A 17 8.41 -13.03 19.39
C GLU A 17 7.98 -12.67 17.96
N CYS A 18 8.77 -11.80 17.31
CA CYS A 18 8.59 -11.56 15.89
C CYS A 18 8.61 -12.93 15.20
N PRO A 19 7.65 -13.21 14.30
CA PRO A 19 7.73 -14.42 13.51
C PRO A 19 9.12 -14.47 12.86
N SER A 20 9.74 -15.64 12.87
CA SER A 20 11.02 -15.94 12.22
C SER A 20 10.87 -15.87 10.70
N ALA A 21 10.43 -14.74 10.18
CA ALA A 21 10.45 -14.42 8.78
C ALA A 21 11.92 -14.22 8.39
N VAL A 22 12.36 -14.96 7.38
CA VAL A 22 13.69 -14.76 6.79
C VAL A 22 13.71 -13.34 6.22
N ILE A 23 14.38 -12.42 6.91
CA ILE A 23 14.64 -11.07 6.41
C ILE A 23 15.54 -11.21 5.19
N ASN A 24 15.01 -10.87 4.02
CA ASN A 24 15.79 -10.77 2.79
C ASN A 24 16.03 -9.30 2.45
N ASN A 25 17.20 -8.78 2.85
CA ASN A 25 17.61 -7.39 2.58
C ASN A 25 17.60 -7.02 1.09
N GLU A 26 17.66 -8.00 0.16
CA GLU A 26 17.54 -7.71 -1.27
C GLU A 26 16.13 -7.22 -1.64
N LYS A 27 15.11 -7.61 -0.87
CA LYS A 27 13.71 -7.22 -1.08
C LYS A 27 13.32 -5.94 -0.34
N GLU A 28 14.14 -5.48 0.60
CA GLU A 28 13.92 -4.23 1.33
C GLU A 28 13.80 -3.07 0.33
N GLY A 29 12.63 -2.44 0.24
CA GLY A 29 12.31 -1.35 -0.67
C GLY A 29 11.59 -1.77 -1.94
N ASP A 30 11.35 -3.05 -2.17
CA ASP A 30 10.55 -3.50 -3.30
C ASP A 30 9.14 -2.94 -3.21
N VAL A 31 8.63 -2.46 -4.35
CA VAL A 31 7.30 -1.86 -4.45
C VAL A 31 6.43 -2.74 -5.33
N TYR A 32 5.28 -3.14 -4.79
CA TYR A 32 4.32 -4.01 -5.43
C TYR A 32 3.00 -3.27 -5.64
N LEU A 33 2.40 -3.43 -6.81
CA LEU A 33 1.00 -3.09 -7.04
C LEU A 33 0.16 -4.33 -6.75
N MET A 34 -0.77 -4.24 -5.79
CA MET A 34 -1.74 -5.28 -5.52
C MET A 34 -3.05 -4.97 -6.21
N VAL A 35 -3.66 -5.99 -6.80
CA VAL A 35 -4.97 -5.93 -7.42
C VAL A 35 -5.94 -6.78 -6.63
N TYR A 36 -6.99 -6.14 -6.13
CA TYR A 36 -8.14 -6.79 -5.51
C TYR A 36 -9.36 -6.64 -6.41
N ALA A 37 -10.29 -7.58 -6.40
CA ALA A 37 -11.61 -7.34 -6.98
C ALA A 37 -12.72 -7.96 -6.13
N ASP A 38 -13.85 -7.27 -6.09
CA ASP A 38 -15.05 -7.80 -5.46
C ASP A 38 -15.78 -8.74 -6.44
N THR A 39 -15.67 -10.04 -6.22
CA THR A 39 -16.29 -11.07 -7.05
C THR A 39 -17.80 -11.15 -6.90
N ASN A 40 -18.40 -10.41 -5.95
CA ASN A 40 -19.83 -10.44 -5.69
C ASN A 40 -20.63 -9.45 -6.54
N LEU A 41 -19.96 -8.62 -7.34
CA LEU A 41 -20.62 -7.63 -8.19
C LEU A 41 -20.77 -8.17 -9.63
N PRO A 42 -21.99 -8.21 -10.21
CA PRO A 42 -22.15 -8.50 -11.63
C PRO A 42 -21.71 -7.29 -12.48
N GLY A 43 -20.83 -7.47 -13.46
CA GLY A 43 -20.38 -6.39 -14.35
C GLY A 43 -19.00 -6.58 -14.97
N ASP A 44 -18.49 -5.54 -15.64
CA ASP A 44 -17.13 -5.53 -16.19
C ASP A 44 -16.11 -5.62 -15.04
N THR A 45 -15.40 -6.75 -15.02
CA THR A 45 -14.42 -7.12 -14.00
C THR A 45 -13.34 -6.06 -13.75
N LYS A 46 -13.04 -5.19 -14.73
CA LYS A 46 -11.96 -4.19 -14.61
C LYS A 46 -12.33 -2.99 -13.74
N LEU A 47 -13.58 -2.52 -13.79
CA LEU A 47 -14.08 -1.41 -12.96
C LEU A 47 -14.31 -1.83 -11.50
N GLN A 48 -14.37 -3.14 -11.25
CA GLN A 48 -14.52 -3.73 -9.91
C GLN A 48 -13.18 -3.96 -9.22
N GLN A 49 -12.08 -3.72 -9.92
CA GLN A 49 -10.76 -3.80 -9.32
C GLN A 49 -10.54 -2.62 -8.36
N ASN A 50 -9.71 -2.87 -7.35
CA ASN A 50 -9.17 -1.88 -6.45
C ASN A 50 -7.68 -2.12 -6.33
N TYR A 51 -6.91 -1.03 -6.33
CA TYR A 51 -5.46 -1.07 -6.30
C TYR A 51 -4.93 -0.57 -4.96
N SER A 52 -3.86 -1.22 -4.52
CA SER A 52 -3.03 -0.77 -3.41
C SER A 52 -1.57 -0.88 -3.76
N ILE A 53 -0.74 -0.12 -3.06
CA ILE A 53 0.71 -0.21 -3.15
C ILE A 53 1.24 -0.85 -1.88
N VAL A 54 2.03 -1.90 -2.00
CA VAL A 54 2.77 -2.50 -0.89
C VAL A 54 4.25 -2.18 -1.06
N ILE A 55 4.87 -1.65 0.00
CA ILE A 55 6.31 -1.38 0.06
C ILE A 55 6.91 -2.29 1.11
N ASP A 56 7.85 -3.15 0.70
CA ASP A 56 8.52 -4.07 1.62
C ASP A 56 9.61 -3.36 2.43
N VAL A 57 9.24 -2.79 3.56
CA VAL A 57 10.14 -1.98 4.39
C VAL A 57 11.20 -2.79 5.14
N ALA A 58 11.09 -4.11 5.19
CA ALA A 58 11.92 -4.97 6.02
C ALA A 58 12.44 -6.23 5.30
N GLY A 59 12.20 -6.36 3.99
CA GLY A 59 12.57 -7.55 3.24
C GLY A 59 11.78 -8.80 3.64
N GLU A 60 10.55 -8.64 4.11
CA GLU A 60 9.72 -9.69 4.69
C GLU A 60 8.86 -10.43 3.65
N SER A 61 8.83 -9.99 2.39
CA SER A 61 8.04 -10.67 1.35
C SER A 61 8.52 -12.11 1.15
N ILE A 62 7.60 -13.07 1.25
CA ILE A 62 7.92 -14.51 1.23
C ILE A 62 7.29 -15.20 0.03
N ASN A 63 7.94 -16.28 -0.41
CA ASN A 63 7.22 -17.34 -1.11
C ASN A 63 6.57 -18.18 -0.01
N ASP A 64 5.25 -18.18 0.08
CA ASP A 64 4.55 -18.96 1.10
C ASP A 64 4.69 -20.44 0.76
N HIS A 65 5.61 -21.16 1.40
CA HIS A 65 5.82 -22.59 1.16
C HIS A 65 4.72 -23.48 1.78
N ASP A 66 3.80 -22.92 2.58
CA ASP A 66 2.76 -23.68 3.31
C ASP A 66 1.42 -23.74 2.56
N THR A 67 1.27 -23.01 1.46
CA THR A 67 0.22 -23.30 0.47
C THR A 67 0.77 -24.29 -0.55
N SER A 68 0.00 -25.33 -0.89
CA SER A 68 0.38 -26.48 -1.73
C SER A 68 0.70 -26.16 -3.22
N GLY A 69 1.24 -24.97 -3.49
CA GLY A 69 1.70 -24.43 -4.77
C GLY A 69 2.47 -23.10 -4.62
N GLY A 70 3.11 -22.91 -3.46
CA GLY A 70 3.60 -21.67 -2.87
C GLY A 70 3.42 -20.33 -3.58
N ALA A 71 2.38 -19.59 -3.18
CA ALA A 71 2.13 -18.25 -3.68
C ALA A 71 3.08 -17.23 -3.04
N PHE A 72 3.63 -16.33 -3.85
CA PHE A 72 4.36 -15.17 -3.33
C PHE A 72 3.41 -14.22 -2.59
N ILE A 73 3.80 -13.78 -1.41
CA ILE A 73 3.08 -12.82 -0.58
C ILE A 73 3.96 -11.56 -0.45
N PRO A 74 3.59 -10.46 -1.13
CA PRO A 74 4.17 -9.14 -0.85
C PRO A 74 3.88 -8.75 0.60
N LYS A 75 4.91 -8.49 1.41
CA LYS A 75 4.75 -8.03 2.79
C LYS A 75 5.31 -6.61 2.95
N GLY A 76 4.85 -5.92 4.00
CA GLY A 76 5.32 -4.58 4.33
C GLY A 76 4.17 -3.61 4.56
N VAL A 77 4.34 -2.35 4.16
CA VAL A 77 3.33 -1.29 4.33
C VAL A 77 2.45 -1.23 3.10
N GLU A 78 1.16 -1.53 3.26
CA GLU A 78 0.12 -1.33 2.26
C GLU A 78 -0.48 0.07 2.38
N ILE A 79 -0.57 0.76 1.25
CA ILE A 79 -1.12 2.09 1.09
C ILE A 79 -2.25 2.01 0.07
N TYR A 80 -3.46 2.39 0.46
CA TYR A 80 -4.64 2.30 -0.41
C TYR A 80 -5.70 3.33 -0.04
N LEU A 81 -6.71 3.48 -0.89
CA LEU A 81 -7.90 4.26 -0.56
C LEU A 81 -9.04 3.35 -0.10
N SER A 82 -9.74 3.80 0.93
CA SER A 82 -10.95 3.17 1.45
C SER A 82 -12.10 4.17 1.50
N LEU A 83 -13.32 3.66 1.49
CA LEU A 83 -14.52 4.45 1.73
C LEU A 83 -14.99 4.16 3.16
N SER A 84 -15.08 5.19 3.99
CA SER A 84 -15.66 5.11 5.34
C SER A 84 -16.67 6.23 5.50
N ASP A 85 -17.91 5.90 5.85
CA ASP A 85 -19.01 6.86 6.03
C ASP A 85 -19.22 7.79 4.83
N GLY A 86 -19.05 7.25 3.62
CA GLY A 86 -19.18 8.02 2.37
C GLY A 86 -17.99 8.94 2.07
N VAL A 87 -16.95 8.95 2.92
CA VAL A 87 -15.74 9.74 2.74
C VAL A 87 -14.58 8.85 2.30
N VAL A 88 -13.89 9.28 1.24
CA VAL A 88 -12.67 8.61 0.77
C VAL A 88 -11.49 9.01 1.66
N ASN A 89 -10.82 8.00 2.20
CA ASN A 89 -9.67 8.14 3.11
C ASN A 89 -8.50 7.29 2.62
N VAL A 90 -7.29 7.82 2.77
CA VAL A 90 -6.06 7.03 2.62
C VAL A 90 -5.86 6.16 3.85
N GLN A 91 -5.55 4.89 3.62
CA GLN A 91 -5.26 3.89 4.63
C GLN A 91 -3.81 3.44 4.48
N THR A 92 -3.17 3.23 5.61
CA THR A 92 -1.80 2.75 5.72
C THR A 92 -1.76 1.66 6.79
N GLN A 93 -1.43 0.45 6.40
CA GLN A 93 -1.45 -0.70 7.31
C GLN A 93 -0.38 -1.72 6.94
N ARG A 94 -0.10 -2.64 7.86
CA ARG A 94 0.80 -3.77 7.59
C ARG A 94 0.08 -4.82 6.75
N ASN A 95 0.73 -5.30 5.68
CA ASN A 95 0.25 -6.42 4.87
C ASN A 95 0.94 -7.71 5.29
N ASP A 96 0.33 -8.44 6.21
CA ASP A 96 0.89 -9.70 6.72
C ASP A 96 0.39 -10.92 5.95
N HIS A 97 -0.78 -10.80 5.30
CA HIS A 97 -1.47 -11.88 4.60
C HIS A 97 -2.22 -11.35 3.38
N LEU A 98 -2.51 -12.23 2.42
CA LEU A 98 -3.34 -11.88 1.27
C LEU A 98 -4.81 -11.76 1.71
N LYS A 99 -5.46 -10.67 1.30
CA LYS A 99 -6.89 -10.44 1.56
C LYS A 99 -7.75 -11.40 0.71
N PRO A 100 -8.97 -11.76 1.14
CA PRO A 100 -9.84 -12.66 0.37
C PRO A 100 -10.17 -12.22 -1.07
N MET A 101 -10.18 -10.91 -1.32
CA MET A 101 -10.44 -10.32 -2.65
C MET A 101 -9.20 -10.23 -3.53
N PHE A 102 -8.05 -10.76 -3.09
CA PHE A 102 -6.80 -10.68 -3.82
C PHE A 102 -6.88 -11.43 -5.15
N GLN A 103 -6.44 -10.78 -6.22
CA GLN A 103 -6.40 -11.37 -7.55
C GLN A 103 -4.96 -11.57 -8.05
N SER A 104 -4.14 -10.52 -7.96
CA SER A 104 -2.79 -10.55 -8.50
C SER A 104 -1.93 -9.45 -7.91
N TYR A 105 -0.62 -9.56 -8.15
CA TYR A 105 0.35 -8.54 -7.82
C TYR A 105 1.31 -8.33 -9.00
N LYS A 106 1.95 -7.16 -9.07
CA LYS A 106 3.09 -6.90 -9.97
C LYS A 106 4.19 -6.16 -9.21
N LEU A 107 5.43 -6.63 -9.33
CA LEU A 107 6.62 -5.88 -8.88
C LEU A 107 6.81 -4.69 -9.83
N LEU A 108 6.92 -3.49 -9.25
CA LEU A 108 7.05 -2.23 -9.99
C LEU A 108 8.50 -1.74 -10.06
N GLY A 109 9.33 -2.23 -9.15
CA GLY A 109 10.70 -1.77 -8.95
C GLY A 109 11.00 -1.65 -7.46
N LYS A 110 11.98 -0.80 -7.15
CA LYS A 110 12.53 -0.63 -5.82
C LYS A 110 12.65 0.85 -5.48
N ILE A 111 12.42 1.21 -4.22
CA ILE A 111 12.71 2.55 -3.69
C ILE A 111 13.75 2.44 -2.58
N GLU A 112 14.52 3.51 -2.37
CA GLU A 112 15.48 3.55 -1.28
C GLU A 112 14.85 4.08 0.00
N ASN A 113 15.34 3.59 1.14
CA ASN A 113 14.99 4.14 2.43
C ASN A 113 15.70 5.49 2.63
N VAL A 114 15.08 6.55 2.13
CA VAL A 114 15.59 7.94 2.22
C VAL A 114 15.39 8.58 3.59
N TYR A 115 14.64 7.95 4.50
CA TYR A 115 14.33 8.50 5.81
C TYR A 115 15.29 8.01 6.89
N HIS A 116 15.36 6.69 7.10
CA HIS A 116 16.04 6.07 8.23
C HIS A 116 16.60 4.69 7.85
N GLN A 117 17.70 4.69 7.11
CA GLN A 117 18.36 3.47 6.61
C GLN A 117 18.60 2.44 7.72
N GLY A 118 18.21 1.19 7.48
CA GLY A 118 18.34 0.10 8.46
C GLY A 118 17.35 0.16 9.64
N ASN A 119 16.38 1.08 9.61
CA ASN A 119 15.30 1.15 10.60
C ASN A 119 13.92 1.02 9.94
N PRO A 120 13.41 -0.21 9.74
CA PRO A 120 12.15 -0.46 9.07
C PRO A 120 10.93 0.22 9.73
N LYS A 121 10.96 0.35 11.05
CA LYS A 121 9.87 0.98 11.80
C LYS A 121 9.78 2.48 11.49
N GLU A 122 10.89 3.19 11.61
CA GLU A 122 10.94 4.62 11.28
C GLU A 122 10.64 4.87 9.81
N TRP A 123 11.08 3.97 8.92
CA TRP A 123 10.73 4.05 7.51
C TRP A 123 9.22 3.89 7.26
N SER A 124 8.59 2.87 7.87
CA SER A 124 7.14 2.67 7.82
C SER A 124 6.37 3.90 8.30
N ASP A 125 6.79 4.48 9.44
CA ASP A 125 6.16 5.67 10.01
C ASP A 125 6.32 6.89 9.08
N GLY A 126 7.48 7.05 8.46
CA GLY A 126 7.75 8.09 7.46
C GLY A 126 6.88 7.94 6.20
N LEU A 127 6.77 6.72 5.68
CA LEU A 127 5.91 6.40 4.52
C LEU A 127 4.44 6.70 4.81
N LYS A 128 3.96 6.34 6.00
CA LYS A 128 2.59 6.66 6.44
C LYS A 128 2.32 8.17 6.40
N GLN A 129 3.20 8.95 7.02
CA GLN A 129 3.07 10.41 7.03
C GLN A 129 3.17 11.02 5.62
N ALA A 130 4.02 10.47 4.76
CA ALA A 130 4.15 10.93 3.37
C ALA A 130 2.88 10.65 2.56
N ALA A 131 2.33 9.44 2.66
CA ALA A 131 1.11 9.04 1.96
C ALA A 131 -0.09 9.94 2.32
N GLU A 132 -0.25 10.27 3.61
CA GLU A 132 -1.28 11.20 4.09
C GLU A 132 -1.15 12.59 3.45
N LYS A 133 0.09 13.10 3.30
CA LYS A 133 0.35 14.38 2.63
C LYS A 133 0.05 14.34 1.14
N PHE A 134 0.47 13.27 0.46
CA PHE A 134 0.26 13.09 -0.98
C PHE A 134 -1.23 12.94 -1.35
N PHE A 135 -2.04 12.39 -0.44
CA PHE A 135 -3.48 12.27 -0.66
C PHE A 135 -4.20 13.62 -0.76
N ASN A 136 -3.75 14.64 -0.03
CA ASN A 136 -4.33 15.99 -0.12
C ASN A 136 -4.10 16.60 -1.50
N GLU A 137 -2.92 16.41 -2.10
CA GLU A 137 -2.63 16.84 -3.47
C GLU A 137 -3.55 16.12 -4.46
N PHE A 138 -3.74 14.80 -4.30
CA PHE A 138 -4.68 14.03 -5.12
C PHE A 138 -6.13 14.55 -5.01
N LYS A 139 -6.64 14.78 -3.80
CA LYS A 139 -7.99 15.35 -3.57
C LYS A 139 -8.17 16.71 -4.26
N SER A 140 -7.16 17.57 -4.24
CA SER A 140 -7.22 18.91 -4.84
C SER A 140 -7.32 18.91 -6.37
N GLN A 141 -6.86 17.84 -7.02
CA GLN A 141 -6.80 17.73 -8.48
C GLN A 141 -8.02 17.01 -9.08
N ASN A 142 -8.96 16.53 -8.26
CA ASN A 142 -10.08 15.70 -8.71
C ASN A 142 -11.40 16.49 -8.74
N GLY A 143 -12.14 16.39 -9.86
CA GLY A 143 -13.47 16.98 -10.03
C GLY A 143 -14.61 16.19 -9.35
N ASN A 144 -15.84 16.68 -9.46
CA ASN A 144 -17.02 16.17 -8.73
C ASN A 144 -17.60 14.81 -9.21
N GLN A 145 -16.89 14.03 -10.02
CA GLN A 145 -17.47 12.89 -10.77
C GLN A 145 -16.84 11.50 -10.49
N TRP A 146 -16.06 11.34 -9.43
CA TRP A 146 -15.23 10.13 -9.21
C TRP A 146 -15.80 9.22 -8.11
N ASN A 147 -16.01 7.93 -8.41
CA ASN A 147 -16.33 6.91 -7.41
C ASN A 147 -15.04 6.39 -6.71
N HIS A 148 -15.17 5.62 -5.63
CA HIS A 148 -14.01 5.17 -4.84
C HIS A 148 -13.06 4.26 -5.63
N GLN A 149 -13.58 3.40 -6.52
CA GLN A 149 -12.76 2.52 -7.36
C GLN A 149 -11.89 3.34 -8.32
N CYS A 150 -12.50 4.33 -8.95
CA CYS A 150 -11.85 5.28 -9.86
C CYS A 150 -10.73 6.06 -9.14
N ASN A 151 -11.01 6.49 -7.91
CA ASN A 151 -10.02 7.13 -7.05
C ASN A 151 -8.87 6.20 -6.68
N SER A 152 -9.14 4.94 -6.33
CA SER A 152 -8.12 3.95 -5.98
C SER A 152 -7.15 3.71 -7.15
N HIS A 153 -7.66 3.57 -8.38
CA HIS A 153 -6.84 3.37 -9.57
C HIS A 153 -5.90 4.56 -9.82
N LYS A 154 -6.45 5.77 -9.87
CA LYS A 154 -5.66 6.97 -10.13
C LYS A 154 -4.70 7.32 -9.00
N PHE A 155 -5.12 7.14 -7.75
CA PHE A 155 -4.27 7.38 -6.60
C PHE A 155 -3.06 6.45 -6.59
N SER A 156 -3.26 5.17 -6.90
CA SER A 156 -2.16 4.19 -6.98
C SER A 156 -1.17 4.58 -8.08
N LYS A 157 -1.65 4.97 -9.27
CA LYS A 157 -0.79 5.47 -10.35
C LYS A 157 0.00 6.71 -9.92
N TYR A 158 -0.70 7.70 -9.37
CA TYR A 158 -0.10 8.95 -8.89
C TYR A 158 0.96 8.70 -7.80
N LEU A 159 0.69 7.80 -6.86
CA LEU A 159 1.63 7.43 -5.81
C LEU A 159 2.90 6.80 -6.39
N ILE A 160 2.76 5.90 -7.37
CA ILE A 160 3.90 5.29 -8.07
C ILE A 160 4.73 6.36 -8.79
N GLU A 161 4.10 7.29 -9.49
CA GLU A 161 4.80 8.39 -10.17
C GLU A 161 5.54 9.30 -9.18
N LYS A 162 4.90 9.65 -8.06
CA LYS A 162 5.54 10.43 -6.99
C LYS A 162 6.72 9.69 -6.38
N LEU A 163 6.58 8.40 -6.07
CA LEU A 163 7.68 7.60 -5.54
C LEU A 163 8.81 7.50 -6.56
N SER A 164 8.53 7.26 -7.84
CA SER A 164 9.51 7.20 -8.92
C SER A 164 10.32 8.50 -9.05
N ASN A 165 9.65 9.66 -9.00
CA ASN A 165 10.32 10.97 -9.12
C ASN A 165 11.24 11.32 -7.94
N ASN A 166 11.06 10.68 -6.79
CA ASN A 166 11.85 10.93 -5.59
C ASN A 166 12.91 9.85 -5.33
N ASN A 167 13.13 8.93 -6.27
CA ASN A 167 14.07 7.82 -6.12
C ASN A 167 15.01 7.68 -7.33
N PRO A 168 16.25 7.18 -7.11
CA PRO A 168 17.19 6.93 -8.21
C PRO A 168 16.73 5.78 -9.13
N HIS A 169 15.88 4.89 -8.61
CA HIS A 169 15.27 3.80 -9.34
C HIS A 169 13.90 4.21 -9.88
N GLN A 170 13.70 4.04 -11.19
CA GLN A 170 12.42 4.31 -11.80
C GLN A 170 11.43 3.18 -11.48
N LEU A 171 10.32 3.51 -10.84
CA LEU A 171 9.17 2.62 -10.77
C LEU A 171 8.43 2.64 -12.10
N GLN A 172 8.06 1.46 -12.58
CA GLN A 172 7.35 1.32 -13.86
C GLN A 172 5.89 0.93 -13.61
N PHE A 173 4.98 1.85 -13.93
CA PHE A 173 3.56 1.51 -13.95
C PHE A 173 3.29 0.52 -15.11
N PRO A 174 2.65 -0.63 -14.88
CA PRO A 174 2.42 -1.61 -15.92
C PRO A 174 1.42 -1.10 -16.97
N LYS A 175 1.83 -1.05 -18.25
CA LYS A 175 1.01 -0.53 -19.37
C LYS A 175 -0.31 -1.28 -19.59
N GLU A 176 -0.39 -2.52 -19.11
CA GLU A 176 -1.53 -3.43 -19.31
C GLU A 176 -2.59 -3.31 -18.22
N ILE A 177 -2.34 -2.51 -17.18
CA ILE A 177 -3.28 -2.35 -16.06
C ILE A 177 -4.28 -1.25 -16.38
N TYR A 178 -5.55 -1.54 -16.14
CA TYR A 178 -6.65 -0.62 -16.36
C TYR A 178 -6.57 0.55 -15.39
N ILE A 179 -6.77 1.78 -15.88
CA ILE A 179 -6.87 2.96 -15.02
C ILE A 179 -8.13 3.69 -15.43
N ALA A 180 -9.08 3.76 -14.50
CA ALA A 180 -10.36 4.37 -14.79
C ALA A 180 -10.19 5.85 -15.17
N GLY A 181 -10.82 6.24 -16.27
CA GLY A 181 -10.76 7.56 -16.89
C GLY A 181 -9.49 7.87 -17.68
N GLU A 182 -8.50 6.97 -17.76
CA GLU A 182 -7.40 7.05 -18.73
C GLU A 182 -7.68 6.08 -19.87
N ASN A 183 -8.23 6.61 -20.97
CA ASN A 183 -8.77 5.91 -22.15
C ASN A 183 -10.27 5.52 -22.12
N ASP A 184 -11.05 5.93 -21.11
CA ASP A 184 -12.50 5.74 -21.12
C ASP A 184 -13.19 6.71 -22.08
N LYS A 185 -13.32 6.28 -23.35
CA LYS A 185 -14.42 6.67 -24.24
C LYS A 185 -15.71 5.89 -23.95
N GLU A 186 -15.69 4.96 -23.01
CA GLU A 186 -16.82 4.12 -22.64
C GLU A 186 -17.09 4.26 -21.14
N PHE A 187 -17.82 5.30 -20.75
CA PHE A 187 -19.18 5.20 -20.21
C PHE A 187 -19.68 6.61 -19.84
N PRO A 188 -20.91 6.98 -20.24
CA PRO A 188 -21.47 8.29 -19.96
C PRO A 188 -21.69 8.46 -18.45
N ILE A 189 -21.20 9.59 -17.95
CA ILE A 189 -21.57 10.09 -16.63
C ILE A 189 -23.03 10.50 -16.73
N TYR A 190 -23.94 9.61 -16.31
CA TYR A 190 -25.34 9.96 -16.17
C TYR A 190 -25.49 10.98 -15.04
N PHE A 191 -25.75 12.23 -15.41
CA PHE A 191 -26.30 13.21 -14.49
C PHE A 191 -27.80 12.96 -14.37
N LYS A 192 -28.31 12.80 -13.14
CA LYS A 192 -29.71 13.14 -12.87
C LYS A 192 -29.80 14.66 -12.87
N ILE A 193 -30.55 15.21 -13.83
CA ILE A 193 -31.12 16.57 -13.74
C ILE A 193 -32.32 16.49 -12.81
#